data_AF-A0A0S4XMJ3-F1
#
_entry.id   AF-A0A0S4XMJ3-F1
#
_cell.length_a   1.000
_cell.length_b   1.000
_cell.length_c   1.000
_cell.angle_alpha   90.00
_cell.angle_beta   90.00
_cell.angle_gamma   90.00
#
_symmetry.space_group_name_H-M   'P 1'
#
loop_
_entity.id
_entity.type
_entity.pdbx_description
1 polymer ?
#
loop_
_entity_poly.entity_id
_entity_poly.type
_entity_poly.pdbx_seq_one_letter_code
_entity_poly.pdbx_strand_id
1 'polypeptide(L)'
;MQSVSIGEIQKNISLITKLKESVSVIDKRKNKIIAIITPTHENSVIDELAGKYTHLAKNIKDKDLNTAREKAMIEAMREKYGISH
;
A
#
# COMPACT_ATOMS: atom_id res chain seq x y z
N MET A 1 -11.93 -4.88 7.75
CA MET A 1 -11.04 -4.44 8.84
C MET A 1 -11.20 -5.40 9.99
N GLN A 2 -10.16 -6.16 10.34
CA GLN A 2 -10.20 -7.14 11.43
C GLN A 2 -10.20 -6.45 12.80
N SER A 3 -10.85 -7.06 13.79
CA SER A 3 -10.89 -6.57 15.16
C SER A 3 -10.30 -7.58 16.13
N VAL A 4 -9.42 -7.12 17.02
CA VAL A 4 -8.76 -7.96 18.04
C VAL A 4 -8.97 -7.37 19.43
N SER A 5 -9.19 -8.23 20.42
CA SER A 5 -9.31 -7.81 21.82
C SER A 5 -7.98 -7.40 22.41
N ILE A 6 -7.99 -6.40 23.30
CA ILE A 6 -6.78 -6.03 24.06
C ILE A 6 -6.19 -7.21 24.85
N GLY A 7 -7.03 -8.11 25.38
CA GLY A 7 -6.58 -9.30 26.09
C GLY A 7 -5.98 -10.38 25.19
N GLU A 8 -6.38 -10.43 23.92
CA GLU A 8 -5.79 -11.33 22.93
C GLU A 8 -4.40 -10.84 22.51
N ILE A 9 -4.25 -9.52 22.35
CA ILE A 9 -2.95 -8.87 22.09
C ILE A 9 -1.99 -9.11 23.25
N GLN A 10 -2.45 -8.98 24.50
CA GLN A 10 -1.61 -9.22 25.68
C GLN A 10 -1.12 -10.67 25.76
N LYS A 11 -1.98 -11.64 25.39
CA LYS A 11 -1.60 -13.07 25.39
C LYS A 11 -0.66 -13.43 24.24
N ASN A 12 -0.80 -12.79 23.09
CA ASN A 12 -0.05 -13.09 21.86
C ASN A 12 0.41 -11.80 21.17
N ILE A 13 1.45 -11.16 21.72
CA ILE A 13 2.00 -9.92 21.17
C ILE A 13 2.51 -10.08 19.72
N SER A 14 2.87 -11.29 19.33
CA SER A 14 3.30 -11.63 17.96
C SER A 14 2.22 -11.37 16.91
N LEU A 15 0.95 -11.22 17.30
CA LEU A 15 -0.11 -10.77 16.42
C LEU A 15 0.20 -9.38 15.85
N ILE A 16 0.75 -8.46 16.66
CA ILE A 16 1.10 -7.10 16.23
C ILE A 16 2.28 -7.11 15.26
N THR A 17 3.32 -7.91 15.56
CA THR A 17 4.56 -7.91 14.76
C THR A 17 4.40 -8.53 13.37
N LYS A 18 3.32 -9.29 13.14
CA LYS A 18 3.00 -9.94 11.86
C LYS A 18 1.83 -9.29 11.13
N LEU A 19 1.36 -8.12 11.58
CA LEU A 19 0.27 -7.41 10.90
C LEU A 19 0.66 -7.04 9.48
N LYS A 20 -0.16 -7.44 8.52
CA LYS A 20 -0.07 -7.00 7.11
C LYS A 20 -1.05 -5.88 6.77
N GLU A 21 -2.10 -5.74 7.58
CA GLU A 21 -3.17 -4.77 7.40
C GLU A 21 -3.52 -4.14 8.74
N SER A 22 -4.20 -2.99 8.71
CA SER A 22 -4.66 -2.31 9.91
C SER A 22 -5.70 -3.13 10.68
N VAL A 23 -5.57 -3.14 12.01
CA VAL A 23 -6.48 -3.86 12.91
C VAL A 23 -7.04 -2.91 13.97
N SER A 24 -8.35 -3.06 14.24
CA SER A 24 -9.02 -2.36 15.33
C SER A 24 -8.82 -3.09 16.64
N VAL A 25 -8.38 -2.38 17.66
CA VAL A 25 -8.30 -2.90 19.03
C VAL A 25 -9.60 -2.57 19.76
N ILE A 26 -10.23 -3.62 20.30
CA ILE A 26 -11.50 -3.51 21.03
C ILE A 26 -11.30 -3.86 22.50
N ASP A 27 -11.83 -3.02 23.39
CA ASP A 27 -12.11 -3.43 24.76
C ASP A 27 -13.44 -4.18 24.79
N LYS A 28 -13.38 -5.52 24.87
CA LYS A 28 -14.57 -6.39 24.90
C LYS A 28 -15.46 -6.15 26.13
N ARG A 29 -14.93 -5.60 27.24
CA ARG A 29 -15.74 -5.33 28.45
C ARG A 29 -16.64 -4.12 28.26
N LYS A 30 -16.13 -3.10 27.57
CA LYS A 30 -16.83 -1.84 27.31
C LYS A 30 -17.48 -1.80 25.93
N ASN A 31 -17.26 -2.84 25.11
CA ASN A 31 -17.67 -2.95 23.71
C ASN A 31 -17.32 -1.70 22.89
N LYS A 32 -16.09 -1.21 23.04
CA LYS A 32 -15.61 0.02 22.39
C LYS A 32 -14.29 -0.22 21.67
N ILE A 33 -14.16 0.39 20.49
CA ILE A 33 -12.88 0.50 19.78
C ILE A 33 -12.04 1.52 20.56
N ILE A 34 -10.83 1.11 20.93
CA ILE A 34 -9.92 1.93 21.75
C ILE A 34 -8.69 2.40 20.99
N ALA A 35 -8.32 1.69 19.91
CA ALA A 35 -7.18 2.04 19.07
C ALA A 35 -7.30 1.39 17.68
N ILE A 36 -6.52 1.92 16.74
CA ILE A 36 -6.24 1.29 15.44
C ILE A 36 -4.73 1.11 15.37
N ILE A 37 -4.28 -0.11 15.09
CA ILE A 37 -2.86 -0.42 14.90
C ILE A 37 -2.65 -0.60 13.40
N THR A 38 -1.73 0.18 12.84
CA THR A 38 -1.32 0.10 11.44
C THR A 38 0.15 -0.31 11.39
N PRO A 39 0.51 -1.35 10.62
CA PRO A 39 1.90 -1.76 10.49
C PRO A 39 2.74 -0.66 9.81
N THR A 40 3.95 -0.42 10.32
CA THR A 40 4.89 0.55 9.75
C THR A 40 5.55 0.05 8.46
N HIS A 41 5.58 -1.26 8.25
CA HIS A 41 6.10 -1.85 7.02
C HIS A 41 5.04 -1.76 5.94
N GLU A 42 5.17 -0.77 5.07
CA GLU A 42 4.58 -0.79 3.74
C GLU A 42 5.21 -1.98 3.00
N ASN A 43 4.53 -3.13 2.96
CA ASN A 43 4.71 -4.01 1.82
C ASN A 43 4.20 -3.21 0.62
N SER A 44 5.10 -2.45 0.01
CA SER A 44 4.78 -1.60 -1.11
C SER A 44 4.42 -2.51 -2.27
N VAL A 45 3.12 -2.71 -2.46
CA VAL A 45 2.57 -3.40 -3.65
C VAL A 45 3.04 -2.69 -4.93
N ILE A 46 3.50 -1.43 -4.81
CA ILE A 46 4.14 -0.67 -5.88
C ILE A 46 5.36 -1.40 -6.42
N ASP A 47 6.19 -2.05 -5.59
CA ASP A 47 7.36 -2.79 -6.09
C ASP A 47 6.96 -4.02 -6.91
N GLU A 48 5.91 -4.71 -6.48
CA GLU A 48 5.37 -5.88 -7.17
C GLU A 48 4.63 -5.48 -8.46
N LEU A 49 3.88 -4.37 -8.44
CA LEU A 49 3.11 -3.84 -9.56
C LEU A 49 3.98 -3.10 -10.59
N ALA A 50 5.07 -2.45 -10.17
CA ALA A 50 5.91 -1.66 -11.06
C ALA A 50 6.78 -2.53 -11.97
N GLY A 51 7.14 -3.75 -11.55
CA GLY A 51 7.88 -4.71 -12.38
C GLY A 51 9.16 -4.11 -12.99
N LYS A 52 9.24 -4.02 -14.32
CA LYS A 52 10.40 -3.41 -15.01
C LYS A 52 10.51 -1.88 -14.84
N TYR A 53 9.46 -1.24 -14.33
CA TYR A 53 9.35 0.23 -14.19
C TYR A 53 9.53 0.72 -12.76
N THR A 54 10.03 -0.12 -11.84
CA THR A 54 10.24 0.22 -10.42
C THR A 54 11.09 1.48 -10.22
N HIS A 55 12.06 1.72 -11.11
CA HIS A 55 12.91 2.91 -11.10
C HIS A 55 12.14 4.24 -11.33
N LEU A 56 11.00 4.18 -12.02
CA LEU A 56 10.10 5.31 -12.22
C LEU A 56 9.12 5.42 -11.04
N ALA A 57 8.48 4.30 -10.67
CA ALA A 57 7.41 4.30 -9.67
C ALA A 57 7.85 4.81 -8.28
N LYS A 58 9.10 4.54 -7.87
CA LYS A 58 9.63 4.94 -6.55
C LYS A 58 10.01 6.42 -6.42
N ASN A 59 10.22 7.13 -7.53
CA ASN A 59 10.83 8.47 -7.52
C ASN A 59 9.90 9.57 -8.03
N ILE A 60 8.64 9.27 -8.30
CA ILE A 60 7.67 10.25 -8.80
C ILE A 60 7.16 11.10 -7.65
N LYS A 61 7.51 12.39 -7.64
CA LYS A 61 6.79 13.40 -6.86
C LYS A 61 5.44 13.69 -7.55
N ASP A 62 4.40 14.10 -6.84
CA ASP A 62 3.04 14.26 -7.40
C ASP A 62 2.96 15.09 -8.69
N LYS A 63 3.84 16.08 -8.87
CA LYS A 63 3.96 16.87 -10.11
C LYS A 63 4.47 16.06 -11.32
N ASP A 64 5.27 15.03 -11.09
CA ASP A 64 5.87 14.21 -12.14
C ASP A 64 4.93 13.10 -12.63
N LEU A 65 3.88 12.77 -11.88
CA LEU A 65 2.98 11.65 -12.20
C LEU A 65 2.11 11.92 -13.42
N ASN A 66 1.56 13.14 -13.53
CA ASN A 66 0.81 13.56 -14.71
C ASN A 66 1.69 13.54 -15.96
N THR A 67 2.91 14.05 -15.84
CA THR A 67 3.90 14.10 -16.93
C THR A 67 4.36 12.70 -17.33
N ALA A 68 4.55 11.78 -16.37
CA ALA A 68 4.89 10.39 -16.62
C ALA A 68 3.76 9.62 -17.29
N ARG A 69 2.51 9.86 -16.87
CA ARG A 69 1.31 9.26 -17.47
C ARG A 69 1.14 9.71 -18.93
N GLU A 70 1.34 10.99 -19.20
CA GLU A 70 1.25 11.55 -20.55
C GLU A 70 2.32 10.97 -21.47
N LYS A 71 3.57 10.86 -21.02
CA LYS A 71 4.65 10.19 -21.76
C LYS A 71 4.35 8.72 -22.05
N ALA A 72 3.89 7.97 -21.04
CA ALA A 72 3.53 6.56 -21.21
C ALA A 72 2.37 6.37 -22.20
N MET A 73 1.39 7.27 -22.17
CA MET A 73 0.25 7.25 -23.10
C MET A 73 0.69 7.56 -24.54
N ILE A 74 1.56 8.56 -24.73
CA ILE A 74 2.12 8.89 -26.04
C ILE A 74 2.95 7.71 -26.58
N GLU A 75 3.77 7.08 -25.75
CA GLU A 75 4.60 5.95 -26.16
C GLU A 75 3.77 4.72 -26.54
N ALA A 76 2.74 4.40 -25.76
CA ALA A 76 1.79 3.33 -26.08
C ALA A 76 0.98 3.62 -27.36
N MET A 77 0.64 4.88 -27.61
CA MET A 77 0.02 5.30 -28.87
C MET A 77 0.98 5.14 -30.05
N ARG A 78 2.25 5.53 -29.90
CA ARG A 78 3.27 5.37 -30.94
C ARG A 78 3.48 3.91 -31.31
N GLU A 79 3.55 3.03 -30.32
CA GLU A 79 3.69 1.58 -30.53
C GLU A 79 2.44 0.99 -31.20
N LYS A 80 1.25 1.40 -30.76
CA LYS A 80 -0.03 0.92 -31.32
C LYS A 80 -0.30 1.40 -32.75
N TYR A 81 0.14 2.61 -33.10
CA TYR A 81 -0.10 3.22 -34.40
C TYR A 81 1.13 3.21 -35.34
N GLY A 82 2.24 2.58 -34.93
CA GLY A 82 3.42 2.39 -35.78
C GLY A 82 4.09 3.69 -36.22
N ILE A 83 3.96 4.78 -35.45
CA ILE A 83 4.55 6.07 -35.80
C ILE A 83 6.02 6.06 -35.39
N SER A 84 6.85 5.45 -36.23
CA SER A 84 8.31 5.41 -36.09
C SER A 84 8.94 6.59 -36.81
N HIS A 85 9.79 7.34 -36.10
CA HIS A 85 10.85 8.19 -36.67
C HIS A 85 12.15 7.88 -35.95
#